data_AF-A0AAU2MRS3-F1
#
_entry.id   AF-A0AAU2MRS3-F1
#
_cell.length_a   1.000
_cell.length_b   1.000
_cell.length_c   1.000
_cell.angle_alpha   90.00
_cell.angle_beta   90.00
_cell.angle_gamma   90.00
#
_symmetry.space_group_name_H-M   'P 1'
#
loop_
_entity.id
_entity.type
_entity.pdbx_description
1 polymer ?
#
loop_
_entity_poly.entity_id
_entity_poly.type
_entity_poly.pdbx_seq_one_letter_code
_entity_poly.pdbx_strand_id
1 'polypeptide(L)' 'MSALLTRIKQFARGPQGRRAVASVRRAAADPRKRAQASRLLNRLRGRRH' A
#
# COMPACT_ATOMS: atom_id res chain seq x y z
N MET A 1 14.57 17.34 7.02
CA MET A 1 13.71 16.13 7.17
C MET A 1 13.42 15.47 5.79
N SER A 2 14.46 15.19 4.98
CA SER A 2 14.29 14.75 3.57
C SER A 2 15.13 13.51 3.21
N ALA A 3 16.15 13.18 4.01
CA ALA A 3 17.04 12.05 3.71
C ALA A 3 16.31 10.70 3.64
N LEU A 4 15.32 10.48 4.51
CA LEU A 4 14.49 9.27 4.49
C LEU A 4 13.66 9.18 3.21
N LEU A 5 13.03 10.28 2.79
CA LEU A 5 12.23 10.35 1.57
C LEU A 5 13.10 10.13 0.33
N THR A 6 14.30 10.71 0.28
CA THR A 6 15.26 10.49 -0.80
C THR A 6 15.71 9.03 -0.86
N ARG A 7 15.96 8.39 0.30
CA ARG A 7 16.36 6.98 0.37
C ARG A 7 15.23 6.04 -0.06
N ILE A 8 13.99 6.34 0.32
CA ILE A 8 12.80 5.60 -0.16
C ILE A 8 12.63 5.80 -1.68
N LYS A 9 12.83 7.02 -2.21
CA LYS A 9 12.79 7.29 -3.66
C LYS A 9 13.87 6.52 -4.41
N GLN A 10 15.10 6.51 -3.91
CA GLN A 10 16.19 5.73 -4.51
C GLN A 10 15.93 4.24 -4.43
N PHE A 11 15.43 3.75 -3.29
CA PHE A 11 15.03 2.36 -3.12
C PHE A 11 13.94 1.96 -4.12
N ALA A 12 12.88 2.77 -4.23
CA ALA A 12 11.78 2.56 -5.17
C ALA A 12 12.22 2.65 -6.65
N ARG A 13 13.25 3.43 -6.96
CA ARG A 13 13.87 3.49 -8.30
C ARG A 13 14.78 2.29 -8.59
N GLY A 14 15.31 1.63 -7.58
CA GLY A 14 16.14 0.44 -7.71
C GLY A 14 15.36 -0.81 -8.15
N PRO A 15 16.04 -1.85 -8.67
CA PRO A 15 15.40 -3.08 -9.14
C PRO A 15 14.67 -3.84 -8.03
N GLN A 16 15.20 -3.80 -6.80
CA GLN A 16 14.57 -4.41 -5.62
C GLN A 16 13.30 -3.66 -5.19
N GLY A 17 13.32 -2.32 -5.18
CA GLY A 17 12.14 -1.53 -4.86
C GLY A 17 11.08 -1.57 -5.95
N ARG A 18 11.46 -1.67 -7.24
CA ARG A 18 10.50 -1.93 -8.32
C ARG A 18 9.74 -3.24 -8.11
N ARG A 19 10.42 -4.30 -7.68
CA ARG A 19 9.76 -5.58 -7.33
C ARG A 19 8.84 -5.43 -6.12
N ALA A 20 9.29 -4.76 -5.06
CA ALA A 20 8.45 -4.49 -3.89
C ALA A 20 7.20 -3.66 -4.24
N VAL A 21 7.37 -2.58 -5.00
CA VAL A 21 6.27 -1.75 -5.51
C VAL A 21 5.37 -2.53 -6.45
N ALA A 22 5.91 -3.40 -7.31
CA ALA A 22 5.11 -4.24 -8.19
C ALA A 22 4.29 -5.28 -7.39
N SER A 23 4.87 -5.91 -6.37
CA SER A 23 4.16 -6.83 -5.48
C SER A 23 3.05 -6.12 -4.71
N VAL A 24 3.33 -4.93 -4.18
CA VAL A 24 2.32 -4.09 -3.51
C VAL A 24 1.25 -3.64 -4.51
N ARG A 25 1.62 -3.19 -5.71
CA ARG A 25 0.66 -2.82 -6.76
C ARG A 25 -0.20 -4.01 -7.17
N ARG A 26 0.35 -5.22 -7.25
CA ARG A 26 -0.41 -6.42 -7.60
C ARG A 26 -1.37 -6.83 -6.48
N ALA A 27 -0.90 -6.75 -5.24
CA ALA A 27 -1.74 -6.99 -4.05
C ALA A 27 -2.83 -5.93 -3.88
N ALA A 28 -2.55 -4.66 -4.24
CA ALA A 28 -3.48 -3.55 -4.18
C ALA A 28 -4.42 -3.48 -5.40
N ALA A 29 -3.96 -3.96 -6.56
CA ALA A 29 -4.75 -4.07 -7.78
C ALA A 29 -5.77 -5.20 -7.69
N ASP A 30 -5.65 -6.10 -6.72
CA ASP A 30 -6.62 -7.16 -6.48
C ASP A 30 -7.93 -6.55 -5.92
N PRO A 31 -8.99 -6.42 -6.74
CA PRO A 31 -10.21 -5.72 -6.34
C PRO A 31 -10.95 -6.49 -5.24
N ARG A 32 -10.73 -7.81 -5.14
CA ARG A 32 -11.35 -8.66 -4.12
C ARG A 32 -10.85 -8.32 -2.72
N LYS A 33 -9.53 -8.13 -2.57
CA LYS A 33 -8.93 -7.70 -1.30
C LYS A 33 -9.33 -6.27 -0.95
N ARG A 34 -9.45 -5.40 -1.96
CA ARG A 34 -9.93 -4.01 -1.76
C ARG A 34 -11.37 -3.97 -1.25
N ALA A 35 -12.27 -4.73 -1.85
CA ALA A 35 -13.66 -4.81 -1.39
C ALA A 35 -13.78 -5.37 0.03
N GLN A 36 -12.97 -6.39 0.36
CA GLN A 36 -12.96 -6.99 1.70
C GLN A 36 -12.37 -6.03 2.75
N ALA A 37 -11.30 -5.32 2.41
CA ALA A 37 -10.71 -4.27 3.24
C ALA A 37 -11.68 -3.10 3.44
N SER A 38 -12.37 -2.64 2.38
CA SER A 38 -13.39 -1.60 2.48
C SER A 38 -14.57 -2.02 3.36
N ARG A 39 -15.02 -3.29 3.29
CA ARG A 39 -16.07 -3.81 4.19
C ARG A 39 -15.61 -3.86 5.64
N LEU A 40 -14.38 -4.31 5.90
CA LEU A 40 -13.78 -4.34 7.23
C LEU A 40 -13.60 -2.93 7.80
N LEU A 41 -13.09 -2.00 7.00
CA LEU A 41 -12.94 -0.59 7.37
C LEU A 41 -14.29 0.07 7.62
N ASN A 42 -15.31 -0.20 6.81
CA ASN A 42 -16.66 0.31 7.03
C ASN A 42 -17.29 -0.25 8.32
N ARG A 43 -17.07 -1.55 8.62
CA ARG A 43 -17.50 -2.13 9.91
C ARG A 43 -16.78 -1.49 11.11
N LEU A 44 -15.48 -1.22 10.99
CA LEU A 44 -14.70 -0.55 12.03
C LEU A 44 -15.10 0.91 12.21
N ARG A 45 -15.41 1.63 11.12
CA ARG A 45 -15.91 3.01 11.17
C ARG A 45 -17.32 3.10 11.73
N GLY A 46 -18.21 2.19 11.34
CA GLY A 46 -19.59 2.14 11.84
C GLY A 46 -19.71 1.75 13.30
N ARG A 47 -18.64 1.21 13.92
CA ARG A 47 -18.59 0.85 15.34
C ARG A 47 -18.03 1.95 16.24
N ARG A 48 -17.60 3.07 15.65
CA ARG A 48 -17.04 4.23 16.37
C ARG A 48 -18.04 5.39 16.50
N HIS A 49 -19.31 5.15 16.17
CA HIS A 49 -20.40 6.10 16.26
C HIS A 49 -21.57 5.49 17.02
#